data_AF-A0A954MEJ1-F1
#
_entry.id   AF-A0A954MEJ1-F1
#
_cell.length_a   1.000
_cell.length_b   1.000
_cell.length_c   1.000
_cell.angle_alpha   90.00
_cell.angle_beta   90.00
_cell.angle_gamma   90.00
#
_symmetry.space_group_name_H-M   'P 1'
#
loop_
_entity.id
_entity.type
_entity.pdbx_description
1 polymer ?
#
loop_
_entity_poly.entity_id
_entity_poly.type
_entity_poly.pdbx_seq_one_letter_code
_entity_poly.pdbx_strand_id
1 'polypeptide(L)'
;MKNSSKNNPVQSENPHPEHQKLLKVRQKAERLLLEGRYAESIDLLNSILSFGDARNLKGVCQLRMGAFESAVQNYRPLVLDSRTSMVHAGVPDIHITNFATALLLSGRPEGCLEILASVHAPDSPLVIQLHEAIRQWSKTLGWWDWFNWKVGKMSPSHCVVPVTFLPGTYESQLPLILDTDTAAIQSAHDSACRKTAI
;
A
#
# COMPACT_ATOMS: atom_id res chain seq x y z
N MET A 1 10.03 -41.97 -31.33
CA MET A 1 10.96 -41.81 -30.20
C MET A 1 10.17 -41.20 -29.03
N LYS A 2 10.00 -41.94 -27.94
CA LYS A 2 9.21 -41.51 -26.76
C LYS A 2 10.17 -40.88 -25.74
N ASN A 3 10.21 -39.55 -25.66
CA ASN A 3 10.97 -38.86 -24.62
C ASN A 3 10.19 -38.93 -23.30
N SER A 4 10.61 -39.84 -22.42
CA SER A 4 10.20 -39.86 -21.01
C SER A 4 10.94 -38.75 -20.26
N SER A 5 10.28 -37.61 -20.04
CA SER A 5 10.75 -36.63 -19.04
C SER A 5 10.62 -37.25 -17.66
N LYS A 6 11.77 -37.57 -17.05
CA LYS A 6 11.86 -37.93 -15.64
C LYS A 6 11.53 -36.68 -14.82
N ASN A 7 10.36 -36.69 -14.18
CA ASN A 7 10.01 -35.71 -13.14
C ASN A 7 10.96 -35.90 -11.96
N ASN A 8 11.91 -34.98 -11.79
CA ASN A 8 12.67 -34.90 -10.55
C ASN A 8 11.74 -34.33 -9.46
N PRO A 9 11.63 -34.99 -8.29
CA PRO A 9 10.90 -34.43 -7.16
C PRO A 9 11.60 -33.14 -6.72
N VAL A 10 10.85 -32.04 -6.72
CA VAL A 10 11.25 -30.74 -6.17
C VAL A 10 11.63 -30.97 -4.71
N GLN A 11 12.93 -30.96 -4.42
CA GLN A 11 13.42 -31.00 -3.05
C GLN A 11 12.97 -29.71 -2.37
N SER A 12 12.19 -29.86 -1.29
CA SER A 12 11.78 -28.79 -0.38
C SER A 12 13.02 -28.21 0.32
N GLU A 13 13.70 -27.25 -0.32
CA GLU A 13 14.73 -26.44 0.33
C GLU A 13 14.08 -25.67 1.48
N ASN A 14 14.53 -25.96 2.71
CA ASN A 14 14.13 -25.19 3.88
C ASN A 14 14.50 -23.72 3.66
N PRO A 15 13.58 -22.77 3.89
CA PRO A 15 13.83 -21.36 3.63
C PRO A 15 15.02 -20.86 4.45
N HIS A 16 15.92 -20.15 3.79
CA HIS A 16 17.13 -19.59 4.39
C HIS A 16 16.79 -18.76 5.65
N PRO A 17 17.54 -18.88 6.78
CA PRO A 17 17.20 -18.22 8.05
C PRO A 17 16.96 -16.71 7.95
N GLU A 18 17.63 -16.02 7.02
CA GLU A 18 17.42 -14.59 6.78
C GLU A 18 16.00 -14.28 6.27
N HIS A 19 15.46 -15.14 5.40
CA HIS A 19 14.11 -14.98 4.88
C HIS A 19 13.07 -15.05 6.01
N GLN A 20 13.23 -16.01 6.94
CA GLN A 20 12.34 -16.14 8.09
C GLN A 20 12.41 -14.91 9.02
N LYS A 21 13.59 -14.33 9.22
CA LYS A 21 13.76 -13.09 9.98
C LYS A 21 13.03 -11.93 9.31
N LEU A 22 13.15 -11.78 7.99
CA LEU A 22 12.45 -10.74 7.22
C LEU A 22 10.93 -10.86 7.32
N LEU A 23 10.39 -12.09 7.21
CA LEU A 23 8.96 -12.35 7.37
C LEU A 23 8.45 -11.95 8.75
N LYS A 24 9.17 -12.29 9.82
CA LYS A 24 8.82 -11.89 11.19
C LYS A 24 8.81 -10.37 11.37
N VAL A 25 9.79 -9.67 10.81
CA VAL A 25 9.86 -8.21 10.85
C VAL A 25 8.66 -7.60 10.11
N ARG A 26 8.35 -8.09 8.92
CA ARG A 26 7.19 -7.67 8.12
C ARG A 26 5.88 -7.88 8.89
N GLN A 27 5.63 -9.08 9.40
CA GLN A 27 4.42 -9.39 10.17
C GLN A 27 4.24 -8.46 11.38
N LYS A 28 5.33 -8.17 12.09
CA LYS A 28 5.30 -7.22 13.20
C LYS A 28 4.99 -5.80 12.73
N ALA A 29 5.56 -5.34 11.61
CA ALA A 29 5.27 -4.04 11.03
C ALA A 29 3.81 -3.92 10.56
N GLU A 30 3.24 -5.00 9.99
CA GLU A 30 1.83 -5.09 9.61
C GLU A 30 0.91 -4.98 10.84
N ARG A 31 1.24 -5.68 11.92
CA ARG A 31 0.52 -5.55 13.20
C ARG A 31 0.56 -4.11 13.72
N LEU A 32 1.73 -3.48 13.71
CA LEU A 32 1.87 -2.07 14.11
C LEU A 32 1.05 -1.11 13.22
N LEU A 33 0.97 -1.37 11.90
CA LEU A 33 0.09 -0.62 11.00
C LEU A 33 -1.39 -0.76 11.42
N LEU A 34 -1.84 -1.99 11.71
CA LEU A 34 -3.22 -2.27 12.13
C LEU A 34 -3.56 -1.65 13.49
N GLU A 35 -2.59 -1.57 14.40
CA GLU A 35 -2.70 -0.89 15.70
C GLU A 35 -2.62 0.65 15.61
N GLY A 36 -2.41 1.22 14.41
CA GLY A 36 -2.22 2.67 14.22
C GLY A 36 -0.86 3.22 14.66
N ARG A 37 0.09 2.34 14.99
CA ARG A 37 1.45 2.68 15.45
C ARG A 37 2.41 2.86 14.27
N TYR A 38 2.08 3.84 13.43
CA TYR A 38 2.73 4.04 12.13
C TYR A 38 4.22 4.37 12.23
N ALA A 39 4.63 5.21 13.19
CA ALA A 39 6.03 5.59 13.37
C ALA A 39 6.90 4.38 13.72
N GLU A 40 6.44 3.55 14.66
CA GLU A 40 7.15 2.32 15.07
C GLU A 40 7.22 1.29 13.94
N SER A 41 6.16 1.21 13.12
CA SER A 41 6.16 0.37 11.92
C SER A 41 7.24 0.83 10.93
N ILE A 42 7.34 2.14 10.69
CA ILE A 42 8.37 2.73 9.81
C ILE A 42 9.77 2.46 10.35
N ASP A 43 10.01 2.67 11.64
CA ASP A 43 11.32 2.44 12.28
C ASP A 43 11.75 0.98 12.14
N LEU A 44 10.82 0.05 12.35
CA LEU A 44 11.05 -1.36 12.18
C LEU A 44 11.38 -1.70 10.71
N LEU A 45 10.68 -1.12 9.75
CA LEU A 45 10.92 -1.34 8.31
C LEU A 45 12.23 -0.70 7.82
N ASN A 46 12.74 0.34 8.48
CA ASN A 46 14.04 0.92 8.17
C ASN A 46 15.21 0.00 8.55
N SER A 47 15.00 -0.98 9.44
CA SER A 47 16.03 -1.92 9.89
C SER A 47 16.29 -3.10 8.94
N ILE A 48 15.52 -3.23 7.87
CA ILE A 48 15.61 -4.34 6.91
C ILE A 48 15.90 -3.87 5.50
N LEU A 49 16.49 -4.75 4.68
CA LEU A 49 16.63 -4.49 3.25
C LEU A 49 15.24 -4.32 2.64
N SER A 50 15.12 -3.29 1.82
CA SER A 50 13.84 -2.78 1.36
C SER A 50 13.38 -3.51 0.09
N PHE A 51 12.40 -4.42 0.24
CA PHE A 51 11.70 -5.08 -0.87
C PHE A 51 10.36 -4.40 -1.16
N GLY A 52 9.73 -4.72 -2.30
CA GLY A 52 8.53 -4.02 -2.78
C GLY A 52 7.42 -3.86 -1.74
N ASP A 53 7.04 -4.96 -1.08
CA ASP A 53 5.97 -4.96 -0.08
C ASP A 53 6.34 -4.18 1.18
N ALA A 54 7.61 -4.22 1.61
CA ALA A 54 8.09 -3.46 2.76
C ALA A 54 8.08 -1.95 2.46
N ARG A 55 8.46 -1.53 1.24
CA ARG A 55 8.31 -0.15 0.79
C ARG A 55 6.86 0.26 0.73
N ASN A 56 5.98 -0.58 0.20
CA ASN A 56 4.56 -0.28 0.16
C ASN A 56 3.98 -0.09 1.57
N LEU A 57 4.29 -1.00 2.50
CA LEU A 57 3.84 -0.89 3.89
C LEU A 57 4.32 0.41 4.56
N LYS A 58 5.59 0.76 4.35
CA LYS A 58 6.17 2.04 4.82
C LYS A 58 5.43 3.24 4.21
N GLY A 59 5.15 3.19 2.91
CA GLY A 59 4.42 4.24 2.20
C GLY A 59 3.00 4.43 2.73
N VAL A 60 2.27 3.34 3.02
CA VAL A 60 0.95 3.40 3.65
C VAL A 60 1.02 4.02 5.04
N CYS A 61 2.03 3.67 5.86
CA CYS A 61 2.24 4.31 7.16
C CYS A 61 2.47 5.83 7.01
N GLN A 62 3.30 6.23 6.05
CA GLN A 62 3.55 7.66 5.76
C GLN A 62 2.29 8.40 5.31
N LEU A 63 1.48 7.78 4.44
CA LEU A 63 0.19 8.33 4.01
C LEU A 63 -0.75 8.57 5.21
N ARG A 64 -0.87 7.60 6.11
CA ARG A 64 -1.74 7.69 7.28
C ARG A 64 -1.25 8.67 8.35
N MET A 65 0.05 8.97 8.36
CA MET A 65 0.65 10.01 9.22
C MET A 65 0.56 11.43 8.63
N GLY A 66 0.07 11.60 7.39
CA GLY A 66 0.10 12.88 6.70
C GLY A 66 1.46 13.25 6.09
N ALA A 67 2.43 12.34 6.09
CA ALA A 67 3.77 12.54 5.54
C ALA A 67 3.81 12.30 4.02
N PHE A 68 2.97 13.02 3.26
CA PHE A 68 2.69 12.75 1.86
C PHE A 68 3.92 12.87 0.95
N GLU A 69 4.75 13.90 1.15
CA GLU A 69 5.99 14.06 0.38
C GLU A 69 6.98 12.91 0.64
N SER A 70 7.08 12.45 1.88
CA SER A 70 7.91 11.28 2.21
C SER A 70 7.37 9.99 1.55
N ALA A 71 6.05 9.84 1.47
CA ALA A 71 5.42 8.75 0.75
C ALA A 71 5.73 8.81 -0.76
N VAL A 72 5.65 9.99 -1.38
CA VAL A 72 6.02 10.19 -2.80
C VAL A 72 7.48 9.76 -3.05
N GLN A 73 8.42 10.17 -2.19
CA GLN A 73 9.82 9.78 -2.35
C GLN A 73 10.05 8.27 -2.15
N ASN A 74 9.28 7.65 -1.26
CA ASN A 74 9.34 6.21 -1.02
C ASN A 74 8.78 5.39 -2.19
N TYR A 75 7.68 5.84 -2.79
CA TYR A 75 7.02 5.14 -3.89
C TYR A 75 7.68 5.36 -5.25
N ARG A 76 8.27 6.54 -5.50
CA ARG A 76 8.88 6.86 -6.79
C ARG A 76 9.86 5.78 -7.30
N PRO A 77 10.89 5.34 -6.53
CA PRO A 77 11.81 4.30 -6.99
C PRO A 77 11.22 2.88 -6.92
N LEU A 78 10.01 2.72 -6.37
CA LEU A 78 9.28 1.45 -6.37
C LEU A 78 8.43 1.30 -7.64
N VAL A 79 7.81 2.40 -8.09
CA VAL A 79 6.83 2.39 -9.17
C VAL A 79 7.43 2.83 -10.50
N LEU A 80 8.33 3.81 -10.50
CA LEU A 80 8.87 4.41 -11.72
C LEU A 80 10.28 3.93 -12.05
N ASP A 81 10.51 3.70 -13.34
CA ASP A 81 11.83 3.47 -13.88
C ASP A 81 12.67 4.74 -13.84
N SER A 82 13.85 4.63 -13.23
CA SER A 82 14.78 5.77 -13.05
C SER A 82 15.26 6.42 -14.35
N ARG A 83 15.18 5.72 -15.49
CA ARG A 83 15.65 6.21 -16.79
C ARG A 83 14.52 6.80 -17.62
N THR A 84 13.34 6.17 -17.61
CA THR A 84 12.21 6.58 -18.49
C THR A 84 11.14 7.37 -17.76
N SER A 85 11.15 7.38 -16.42
CA SER A 85 10.04 7.90 -15.59
C SER A 85 8.69 7.23 -15.86
N MET A 86 8.67 6.10 -16.59
CA MET A 86 7.47 5.30 -16.83
C MET A 86 7.27 4.31 -15.68
N VAL A 87 6.03 3.85 -15.50
CA VAL A 87 5.74 2.77 -14.54
C VAL A 87 6.46 1.48 -14.97
N HIS A 88 7.13 0.84 -14.02
CA HIS A 88 7.80 -0.44 -14.24
C HIS A 88 6.80 -1.54 -14.60
N ALA A 89 7.12 -2.35 -15.60
CA ALA A 89 6.36 -3.56 -15.90
C ALA A 89 6.43 -4.53 -14.70
N GLY A 90 5.28 -5.06 -14.28
CA GLY A 90 5.18 -6.02 -13.18
C GLY A 90 5.04 -5.41 -11.79
N VAL A 91 4.96 -4.09 -11.66
CA VAL A 91 4.58 -3.47 -10.38
C VAL A 91 3.12 -3.78 -10.07
N PRO A 92 2.79 -4.29 -8.87
CA PRO A 92 1.41 -4.52 -8.48
C PRO A 92 0.56 -3.24 -8.52
N ASP A 93 -0.66 -3.33 -9.02
CA ASP A 93 -1.61 -2.21 -9.12
C ASP A 93 -1.84 -1.50 -7.77
N ILE A 94 -1.76 -2.23 -6.65
CA ILE A 94 -1.85 -1.65 -5.31
C ILE A 94 -0.72 -0.66 -5.00
N HIS A 95 0.51 -0.93 -5.48
CA HIS A 95 1.64 0.00 -5.30
C HIS A 95 1.47 1.25 -6.18
N ILE A 96 0.98 1.08 -7.41
CA ILE A 96 0.68 2.16 -8.35
C ILE A 96 -0.40 3.07 -7.77
N THR A 97 -1.48 2.48 -7.26
CA THR A 97 -2.63 3.22 -6.67
C THR A 97 -2.23 3.97 -5.40
N ASN A 98 -1.39 3.37 -4.54
CA ASN A 98 -0.88 4.05 -3.36
C ASN A 98 0.08 5.20 -3.71
N PHE A 99 0.87 5.06 -4.77
CA PHE A 99 1.70 6.15 -5.28
C PHE A 99 0.84 7.29 -5.83
N ALA A 100 -0.20 6.98 -6.61
CA ALA A 100 -1.17 7.96 -7.09
C ALA A 100 -1.85 8.68 -5.92
N THR A 101 -2.20 7.97 -4.85
CA THR A 101 -2.74 8.55 -3.61
C THR A 101 -1.76 9.53 -2.98
N ALA A 102 -0.47 9.17 -2.89
CA ALA A 102 0.58 10.06 -2.37
C ALA A 102 0.71 11.35 -3.20
N LEU A 103 0.69 11.22 -4.53
CA LEU A 103 0.73 12.37 -5.44
C LEU A 103 -0.47 13.29 -5.21
N LEU A 104 -1.69 12.74 -5.16
CA LEU A 104 -2.90 13.51 -4.91
C LEU A 104 -2.82 14.31 -3.62
N LEU A 105 -2.47 13.64 -2.51
CA LEU A 105 -2.41 14.25 -1.18
C LEU A 105 -1.24 15.23 -1.00
N SER A 106 -0.20 15.10 -1.82
CA SER A 106 0.88 16.11 -1.92
C SER A 106 0.54 17.31 -2.82
N GLY A 107 -0.71 17.42 -3.29
CA GLY A 107 -1.17 18.53 -4.13
C GLY A 107 -0.82 18.38 -5.61
N ARG A 108 -0.67 17.14 -6.10
CA ARG A 108 -0.29 16.84 -7.50
C ARG A 108 -1.37 15.99 -8.20
N PRO A 109 -2.58 16.54 -8.44
CA PRO A 109 -3.70 15.79 -9.02
C PRO A 109 -3.42 15.31 -10.46
N GLU A 110 -2.68 16.08 -11.26
CA GLU A 110 -2.31 15.65 -12.62
C GLU A 110 -1.41 14.42 -12.60
N GLY A 111 -0.38 14.43 -11.73
CA GLY A 111 0.49 13.26 -11.55
C GLY A 111 -0.29 12.06 -11.01
N CYS A 112 -1.28 12.27 -10.16
CA CYS A 112 -2.19 11.21 -9.74
C CYS A 112 -2.92 10.57 -10.94
N LEU A 113 -3.55 11.39 -11.80
CA LEU A 113 -4.26 10.90 -12.99
C LEU A 113 -3.34 10.18 -13.98
N GLU A 114 -2.13 10.70 -14.20
CA GLU A 114 -1.13 10.08 -15.08
C GLU A 114 -0.72 8.69 -14.57
N ILE A 115 -0.47 8.55 -13.26
CA ILE A 115 -0.14 7.26 -12.66
C ILE A 115 -1.33 6.29 -12.69
N LEU A 116 -2.56 6.78 -12.45
CA LEU A 116 -3.76 5.95 -12.50
C LEU A 116 -4.04 5.37 -13.90
N ALA A 117 -3.62 6.05 -14.96
CA ALA A 117 -3.72 5.53 -16.33
C ALA A 117 -2.88 4.26 -16.56
N SER A 118 -1.95 3.94 -15.66
CA SER A 118 -1.11 2.74 -15.72
C SER A 118 -1.66 1.54 -14.92
N VAL A 119 -2.81 1.71 -14.25
CA VAL A 119 -3.43 0.64 -13.44
C VAL A 119 -4.22 -0.31 -14.35
N HIS A 120 -4.03 -1.62 -14.19
CA HIS A 120 -4.70 -2.64 -15.02
C HIS A 120 -6.14 -2.92 -14.58
N ALA A 121 -6.43 -2.78 -13.28
CA ALA A 121 -7.75 -2.93 -12.69
C ALA A 121 -8.40 -1.57 -12.36
N PRO A 122 -8.96 -0.85 -13.35
CA PRO A 122 -9.54 0.48 -13.15
C PRO A 122 -10.76 0.47 -12.21
N ASP A 123 -11.43 -0.67 -12.07
CA ASP A 123 -12.63 -0.84 -11.24
C ASP A 123 -12.32 -1.06 -9.76
N SER A 124 -11.05 -0.99 -9.35
CA SER A 124 -10.72 -1.11 -7.93
C SER A 124 -11.35 0.05 -7.13
N PRO A 125 -11.91 -0.20 -5.93
CA PRO A 125 -12.63 0.83 -5.17
C PRO A 125 -11.80 2.09 -4.91
N LEU A 126 -10.49 1.95 -4.65
CA LEU A 126 -9.61 3.08 -4.38
C LEU A 126 -9.34 3.92 -5.64
N VAL A 127 -9.20 3.30 -6.81
CA VAL A 127 -9.04 4.04 -8.09
C VAL A 127 -10.29 4.87 -8.39
N ILE A 128 -11.47 4.28 -8.22
CA ILE A 128 -12.75 4.98 -8.38
C ILE A 128 -12.84 6.17 -7.40
N GLN A 129 -12.50 5.96 -6.14
CA GLN A 129 -12.51 7.01 -5.11
C GLN A 129 -11.55 8.16 -5.43
N LEU A 130 -10.35 7.86 -5.96
CA LEU A 130 -9.39 8.89 -6.38
C LEU A 130 -9.93 9.72 -7.55
N HIS A 131 -10.49 9.07 -8.57
CA HIS A 131 -11.11 9.77 -9.69
C HIS A 131 -12.28 10.66 -9.25
N GLU A 132 -13.13 10.16 -8.35
CA GLU A 132 -14.26 10.93 -7.84
C GLU A 132 -13.81 12.10 -6.96
N ALA A 133 -12.79 11.92 -6.11
CA ALA A 133 -12.22 13.01 -5.31
C ALA A 133 -11.66 14.14 -6.20
N ILE A 134 -10.90 13.79 -7.24
CA ILE A 134 -10.39 14.77 -8.21
C ILE A 134 -11.54 15.44 -8.97
N ARG A 135 -12.56 14.68 -9.36
CA ARG A 135 -13.74 15.22 -10.05
C ARG A 135 -14.48 16.21 -9.18
N GLN A 136 -14.71 15.91 -7.91
CA GLN A 136 -15.38 16.80 -6.96
C GLN A 136 -14.58 18.07 -6.72
N TRP A 137 -13.28 17.93 -6.46
CA TRP A 137 -12.36 19.07 -6.35
C TRP A 137 -12.36 19.94 -7.61
N SER A 138 -12.37 19.34 -8.80
CA SER A 138 -12.36 20.14 -10.05
C SER A 138 -13.59 21.04 -10.20
N LYS A 139 -14.72 20.69 -9.57
CA LYS A 139 -15.95 21.50 -9.56
C LYS A 139 -15.86 22.70 -8.63
N THR A 140 -14.91 22.70 -7.67
CA THR A 140 -14.70 23.81 -6.75
C THR A 140 -13.75 24.86 -7.32
N LEU A 141 -13.11 24.59 -8.46
CA LEU A 141 -12.20 25.53 -9.11
C LEU A 141 -12.98 26.66 -9.80
N GLY A 142 -12.44 27.87 -9.73
CA GLY A 142 -12.90 28.97 -10.56
C GLY A 142 -12.71 28.63 -12.05
N TRP A 143 -13.52 29.22 -12.93
CA TRP A 143 -13.48 28.93 -14.36
C TRP A 143 -12.06 29.04 -14.97
N TRP A 144 -11.29 30.06 -14.54
CA TRP A 144 -9.91 30.25 -14.97
C TRP A 144 -8.95 29.20 -14.44
N ASP A 145 -9.04 28.83 -13.16
CA ASP A 145 -8.18 27.78 -12.58
C ASP A 145 -8.47 26.42 -13.18
N TRP A 146 -9.76 26.13 -13.41
CA TRP A 146 -10.19 24.92 -14.11
C TRP A 146 -9.60 24.86 -15.52
N PHE A 147 -9.68 25.96 -16.27
CA PHE A 147 -9.12 26.03 -17.63
C PHE A 147 -7.59 25.91 -17.63
N ASN A 148 -6.89 26.62 -16.73
CA ASN A 148 -5.44 26.56 -16.58
C ASN A 148 -4.97 25.15 -16.19
N TRP A 149 -5.70 24.48 -15.29
CA TRP A 149 -5.43 23.10 -14.93
C TRP A 149 -5.63 22.15 -16.12
N LYS A 150 -6.75 22.30 -16.86
CA LYS A 150 -7.06 21.43 -17.99
C LYS A 150 -6.17 21.61 -19.21
N VAL A 151 -5.79 22.83 -19.54
CA VAL A 151 -5.02 23.15 -20.76
C VAL A 151 -3.54 23.29 -20.46
N GLY A 152 -3.19 23.99 -19.38
CA GLY A 152 -1.81 24.28 -19.02
C GLY A 152 -1.12 23.18 -18.21
N LYS A 153 -1.87 22.18 -17.71
CA LYS A 153 -1.39 21.20 -16.71
C LYS A 153 -0.77 21.86 -15.47
N MET A 154 -1.08 23.14 -15.24
CA MET A 154 -0.60 23.88 -14.08
C MET A 154 -1.56 23.62 -12.93
N SER A 155 -1.09 22.93 -11.91
CA SER A 155 -1.88 22.76 -10.69
C SER A 155 -1.93 24.09 -9.94
N PRO A 156 -3.10 24.52 -9.42
CA PRO A 156 -3.19 25.70 -8.57
C PRO A 156 -2.20 25.60 -7.41
N SER A 157 -1.58 26.72 -7.05
CA SER A 157 -0.70 26.81 -5.89
C SER A 157 -1.49 26.38 -4.64
N HIS A 158 -0.97 25.43 -3.86
CA HIS A 158 -1.66 24.86 -2.68
C HIS A 158 -2.94 24.08 -2.98
N CYS A 159 -2.93 23.25 -4.01
CA CYS A 159 -4.00 22.30 -4.28
C CYS A 159 -4.20 21.32 -3.11
N VAL A 160 -5.35 21.38 -2.46
CA VAL A 160 -5.79 20.40 -1.45
C VAL A 160 -7.04 19.71 -1.96
N VAL A 161 -6.92 18.43 -2.32
CA VAL A 161 -8.06 17.61 -2.72
C VAL A 161 -8.64 16.95 -1.48
N PRO A 162 -9.88 17.27 -1.07
CA PRO A 162 -10.50 16.61 0.06
C PRO A 162 -10.73 15.12 -0.26
N VAL A 163 -10.21 14.25 0.59
CA VAL A 163 -10.46 12.80 0.52
C VAL A 163 -11.27 12.37 1.74
N THR A 164 -12.28 11.52 1.51
CA THR A 164 -13.16 10.98 2.56
C THR A 164 -12.85 9.52 2.88
N PHE A 165 -11.77 8.98 2.31
CA PHE A 165 -11.35 7.59 2.47
C PHE A 165 -10.00 7.51 3.18
N LEU A 166 -9.70 6.34 3.76
CA LEU A 166 -8.43 6.11 4.45
C LEU A 166 -7.29 6.02 3.42
N PRO A 167 -6.25 6.86 3.50
CA PRO A 167 -5.15 6.84 2.55
C PRO A 167 -4.35 5.54 2.61
N GLY A 168 -4.17 4.95 1.43
CA GLY A 168 -3.34 3.77 1.22
C GLY A 168 -4.02 2.45 1.60
N THR A 169 -3.94 1.48 0.69
CA THR A 169 -4.36 0.10 0.92
C THR A 169 -3.16 -0.81 1.10
N TYR A 170 -3.30 -1.79 1.98
CA TYR A 170 -2.31 -2.84 2.16
C TYR A 170 -3.06 -4.16 2.25
N GLU A 171 -2.82 -5.05 1.28
CA GLU A 171 -3.31 -6.42 1.32
C GLU A 171 -2.19 -7.29 1.87
N SER A 172 -2.39 -7.88 3.04
CA SER A 172 -1.44 -8.86 3.55
C SER A 172 -1.56 -10.12 2.69
N GLN A 173 -0.54 -10.37 1.88
CA GLN A 173 -0.42 -11.62 1.12
C GLN A 173 0.02 -12.80 2.02
N LEU A 174 0.35 -12.54 3.28
CA LEU A 174 0.60 -13.63 4.22
C LEU A 174 -0.74 -14.27 4.55
N PRO A 175 -0.87 -15.61 4.42
CA PRO A 175 -1.96 -16.28 5.09
C PRO A 175 -1.89 -15.81 6.54
N LEU A 176 -3.01 -15.28 7.04
CA LEU A 176 -3.20 -15.12 8.47
C LEU A 176 -3.06 -16.54 9.03
N ILE A 177 -1.83 -16.93 9.37
CA ILE A 177 -1.59 -17.94 10.37
C ILE A 177 -2.15 -17.25 11.60
N LEU A 178 -3.45 -17.43 11.81
CA LEU A 178 -4.11 -17.15 13.06
C LEU A 178 -3.27 -17.91 14.06
N ASP A 179 -2.39 -17.18 14.75
CA ASP A 179 -1.66 -17.70 15.88
C ASP A 179 -2.73 -18.39 16.74
N THR A 180 -2.61 -19.71 16.85
CA THR A 180 -3.53 -20.60 17.56
C THR A 180 -3.71 -20.18 19.02
N ASP A 181 -2.89 -19.24 19.49
CA ASP A 181 -2.94 -18.59 20.78
C ASP A 181 -4.16 -17.65 20.95
N THR A 182 -4.76 -17.15 19.87
CA THR A 182 -5.97 -16.31 19.99
C THR A 182 -7.20 -17.15 20.32
N ALA A 183 -7.26 -18.40 19.83
CA ALA A 183 -8.29 -19.37 20.22
C ALA A 183 -8.17 -19.77 21.70
N ALA A 184 -6.96 -19.78 22.26
CA ALA A 184 -6.74 -20.04 23.69
C ALA A 184 -7.25 -18.90 24.58
N ILE A 185 -7.15 -17.63 24.14
CA ILE A 185 -7.67 -16.48 24.89
C ILE A 185 -9.21 -16.48 24.90
N GLN A 186 -9.86 -16.83 23.78
CA GLN A 186 -11.33 -16.94 23.73
C GLN A 186 -11.85 -18.13 24.56
N SER A 187 -11.14 -19.27 24.55
CA SER A 187 -11.48 -20.45 25.36
C SER A 187 -11.31 -20.23 26.87
N ALA A 188 -10.32 -19.42 27.28
CA ALA A 188 -10.11 -19.05 28.68
C ALA A 188 -11.19 -18.08 29.19
N HIS A 189 -11.67 -17.16 28.35
CA HIS A 189 -12.77 -16.26 28.69
C HIS A 189 -14.11 -17.02 28.87
N ASP A 190 -14.40 -17.99 28.00
CA ASP A 190 -15.63 -18.79 28.09
C ASP A 190 -15.63 -19.79 29.27
N SER A 191 -14.45 -20.22 29.74
CA SER A 191 -14.31 -21.05 30.95
C SER A 191 -14.44 -20.24 32.25
N ALA A 192 -14.13 -18.93 32.22
CA ALA A 192 -14.30 -18.06 33.38
C ALA A 192 -15.79 -17.71 33.61
N CYS A 193 -16.57 -17.48 32.55
CA CYS A 193 -17.99 -17.16 32.67
C CYS A 193 -18.86 -18.34 33.17
N ARG A 194 -18.45 -19.60 32.98
CA ARG A 194 -19.22 -20.76 33.49
C ARG A 194 -19.06 -21.04 34.98
N LYS A 195 -18.06 -20.44 35.66
CA LYS A 195 -17.80 -20.71 37.08
C LYS A 195 -18.55 -19.79 38.05
N THR A 196 -19.34 -18.84 37.55
CA THR A 196 -20.04 -17.82 38.37
C THR A 196 -21.56 -17.99 38.40
N ALA A 197 -22.09 -19.07 37.80
CA ALA A 197 -23.51 -19.42 37.87
C ALA A 197 -23.71 -20.58 38.85
N ILE A 198 -23.73 -20.27 40.14
CA ILE A 198 -24.29 -21.11 41.22
C ILE A 198 -25.28 -20.23 41.98
#